data_AF-A0A1G6JQU9-F1
#
_entry.id   AF-A0A1G6JQU9-F1
#
_cell.length_a   1.000
_cell.length_b   1.000
_cell.length_c   1.000
_cell.angle_alpha   90.00
_cell.angle_beta   90.00
_cell.angle_gamma   90.00
#
_symmetry.space_group_name_H-M   'P 1'
#
loop_
_entity.id
_entity.type
_entity.pdbx_description
1 polymer ?
#
loop_
_entity_poly.entity_id
_entity_poly.type
_entity_poly.pdbx_seq_one_letter_code
_entity_poly.pdbx_strand_id
1 'polypeptide(L)'
;MSKAFQLEITNDLLDAIRTAYQDFKTHGYINDESTSLGSTIFENETDFLYKEFCKLGYDGNEFICYGHYYPNHGAVYWICDSRFMSYEESRKLTDMLIEKNI
;
A
#
# COMPACT_ATOMS: atom_id res chain seq x y z
N MET A 1 23.14 11.73 -11.67
CA MET A 1 22.67 10.44 -12.22
C MET A 1 22.24 9.61 -11.02
N SER A 2 20.94 9.44 -10.75
CA SER A 2 20.51 8.50 -9.71
C SER A 2 20.75 7.08 -10.20
N LYS A 3 21.23 6.20 -9.32
CA LYS A 3 21.18 4.76 -9.56
C LYS A 3 19.71 4.41 -9.73
N ALA A 4 19.34 3.74 -10.82
CA ALA A 4 18.05 3.07 -10.90
C ALA A 4 17.96 2.10 -9.72
N PHE A 5 16.97 2.30 -8.85
CA PHE A 5 16.61 1.29 -7.86
C PHE A 5 16.07 0.09 -8.64
N GLN A 6 16.67 -1.08 -8.43
CA GLN A 6 16.18 -2.32 -9.00
C GLN A 6 15.57 -3.12 -7.85
N LEU A 7 14.24 -3.26 -7.86
CA LEU A 7 13.54 -4.07 -6.89
C LEU A 7 14.02 -5.53 -7.00
N GLU A 8 14.60 -6.04 -5.92
CA GLU A 8 14.98 -7.45 -5.82
C GLU A 8 13.77 -8.26 -5.38
N ILE A 9 13.30 -9.18 -6.24
CA ILE A 9 12.15 -10.03 -5.94
C ILE A 9 12.62 -11.24 -5.14
N THR A 10 12.32 -11.24 -3.84
CA THR A 10 12.63 -12.35 -2.92
C THR A 10 11.35 -13.12 -2.55
N ASN A 11 11.51 -14.34 -2.03
CA ASN A 11 10.36 -15.09 -1.50
C ASN A 11 9.69 -14.35 -0.33
N ASP A 12 10.47 -13.73 0.55
CA ASP A 12 9.96 -12.95 1.68
C ASP A 12 9.09 -11.78 1.20
N LEU A 13 9.51 -11.09 0.12
CA LEU A 13 8.70 -10.02 -0.48
C LEU A 13 7.39 -10.58 -1.04
N LEU A 14 7.43 -11.71 -1.75
CA LEU A 14 6.22 -12.33 -2.29
C LEU A 14 5.26 -12.80 -1.20
N ASP A 15 5.78 -13.31 -0.08
CA ASP A 15 4.96 -13.71 1.07
C ASP A 15 4.35 -12.50 1.80
N ALA A 16 5.11 -11.41 1.92
CA ALA A 16 4.59 -10.14 2.42
C ALA A 16 3.47 -9.59 1.51
N ILE A 17 3.63 -9.67 0.18
CA ILE A 17 2.60 -9.26 -0.80
C ILE A 17 1.34 -10.12 -0.67
N ARG A 18 1.48 -11.43 -0.48
CA ARG A 18 0.34 -12.33 -0.27
C ARG A 18 -0.44 -11.97 0.99
N THR A 19 0.28 -11.63 2.07
CA THR A 19 -0.32 -11.23 3.34
C THR A 19 -1.06 -9.89 3.17
N ALA A 20 -0.39 -8.89 2.60
CA ALA A 20 -0.98 -7.59 2.30
C ALA A 20 -2.22 -7.71 1.39
N TYR A 21 -2.22 -8.63 0.44
CA TYR A 21 -3.39 -8.89 -0.40
C TYR A 21 -4.57 -9.47 0.37
N GLN A 22 -4.37 -10.34 1.37
CA GLN A 22 -5.49 -10.84 2.19
C GLN A 22 -6.16 -9.70 2.98
N ASP A 23 -5.35 -8.81 3.53
CA ASP A 23 -5.85 -7.64 4.26
C ASP A 23 -6.57 -6.67 3.32
N PHE A 24 -5.96 -6.39 2.17
CA PHE A 24 -6.55 -5.54 1.13
C PHE A 24 -7.87 -6.11 0.61
N LYS A 25 -7.95 -7.41 0.34
CA LYS A 25 -9.18 -8.06 -0.14
C LYS A 25 -10.33 -7.92 0.85
N THR A 26 -10.01 -7.88 2.15
CA THR A 26 -11.03 -7.78 3.21
C THR A 26 -11.53 -6.34 3.38
N HIS A 27 -10.63 -5.36 3.25
CA HIS A 27 -10.93 -3.96 3.63
C HIS A 27 -10.97 -2.97 2.45
N GLY A 28 -10.50 -3.37 1.26
CA GLY A 28 -10.28 -2.50 0.11
C GLY A 28 -9.20 -1.44 0.32
N TYR A 29 -8.36 -1.59 1.35
CA TYR A 29 -7.39 -0.59 1.81
C TYR A 29 -6.23 -1.25 2.55
N ILE A 30 -5.00 -0.78 2.30
CA ILE A 30 -3.79 -1.04 3.11
C ILE A 30 -2.87 0.18 3.07
N ASN A 31 -2.05 0.37 4.10
CA ASN A 31 -1.00 1.39 4.16
C ASN A 31 0.38 0.78 4.46
N ASP A 32 1.43 1.51 4.14
CA ASP A 32 2.82 1.09 4.34
C ASP A 32 3.15 0.77 5.79
N GLU A 33 2.66 1.54 6.76
CA GLU A 33 2.83 1.28 8.20
C GLU A 33 2.15 -0.02 8.68
N SER A 34 1.05 -0.42 8.02
CA SER A 34 0.30 -1.64 8.34
C SER A 34 0.83 -2.90 7.66
N THR A 35 1.85 -2.79 6.81
CA THR A 35 2.37 -3.92 6.03
C THR A 35 3.89 -4.03 6.11
N SER A 36 4.41 -5.24 5.95
CA SER A 36 5.86 -5.44 5.88
C SER A 36 6.47 -5.09 4.51
N LEU A 37 5.73 -4.42 3.63
CA LEU A 37 6.16 -4.11 2.26
C LEU A 37 7.10 -2.90 2.19
N GLY A 38 6.96 -1.97 3.15
CA GLY A 38 7.72 -0.72 3.19
C GLY A 38 7.24 0.33 2.17
N SER A 39 7.48 1.60 2.48
CA SER A 39 6.98 2.75 1.72
C SER A 39 7.44 2.81 0.25
N THR A 40 8.65 2.29 -0.06
CA THR A 40 9.16 2.24 -1.44
C THR A 40 8.25 1.47 -2.39
N ILE A 41 7.63 0.38 -1.91
CA ILE A 41 6.69 -0.42 -2.73
C ILE A 41 5.46 0.41 -3.09
N PHE A 42 4.93 1.18 -2.14
CA PHE A 42 3.74 2.01 -2.34
C PHE A 42 4.05 3.23 -3.21
N GLU A 43 5.21 3.86 -3.03
CA GLU A 43 5.59 5.09 -3.73
C GLU A 43 6.09 4.85 -5.16
N ASN A 44 6.92 3.82 -5.37
CA ASN A 44 7.68 3.66 -6.61
C ASN A 44 7.36 2.39 -7.40
N GLU A 45 6.70 1.41 -6.78
CA GLU A 45 6.47 0.08 -7.37
C GLU A 45 4.99 -0.34 -7.34
N THR A 46 4.07 0.64 -7.33
CA THR A 46 2.62 0.39 -7.28
C THR A 46 2.14 -0.48 -8.44
N ASP A 47 2.72 -0.29 -9.64
CA ASP A 47 2.43 -1.11 -10.83
C ASP A 47 2.84 -2.58 -10.65
N PHE A 48 3.97 -2.82 -10.00
CA PHE A 48 4.43 -4.17 -9.66
C PHE A 48 3.49 -4.80 -8.65
N LEU A 49 3.15 -4.07 -7.57
CA LEU A 49 2.20 -4.52 -6.56
C LEU A 49 0.84 -4.88 -7.18
N TYR A 50 0.34 -4.04 -8.09
CA TYR A 50 -0.91 -4.29 -8.82
C TYR A 50 -0.86 -5.59 -9.62
N LYS A 51 0.22 -5.81 -10.38
CA LYS A 51 0.40 -7.05 -11.15
C LYS A 51 0.43 -8.28 -10.24
N GLU A 52 1.09 -8.21 -9.09
CA GLU A 52 1.11 -9.32 -8.14
C GLU A 52 -0.27 -9.57 -7.52
N PHE A 53 -1.02 -8.53 -7.17
CA PHE A 53 -2.40 -8.68 -6.68
C PHE A 53 -3.32 -9.28 -7.75
N CYS A 54 -3.19 -8.89 -9.02
CA CYS A 54 -3.94 -9.51 -10.12
C CYS A 54 -3.63 -11.01 -10.25
N LYS A 55 -2.37 -11.44 -10.08
CA LYS A 55 -2.01 -12.86 -10.06
C LYS A 55 -2.67 -13.61 -8.89
N LEU A 56 -2.95 -12.92 -7.79
CA LEU A 56 -3.65 -13.45 -6.62
C LEU A 56 -5.19 -13.36 -6.73
N GLY A 57 -5.70 -12.84 -7.85
CA GLY A 57 -7.13 -12.80 -8.17
C GLY A 57 -7.82 -11.45 -7.92
N TYR A 58 -7.07 -10.36 -7.73
CA TYR A 58 -7.65 -9.02 -7.74
C TYR A 58 -8.19 -8.68 -9.14
N ASP A 59 -9.43 -8.21 -9.20
CA ASP A 59 -10.16 -7.93 -10.44
C ASP A 59 -10.52 -6.44 -10.63
N GLY A 60 -10.03 -5.58 -9.74
CA GLY A 60 -10.25 -4.14 -9.86
C GLY A 60 -9.43 -3.53 -10.98
N ASN A 61 -9.90 -2.41 -11.52
CA ASN A 61 -9.29 -1.76 -12.68
C ASN A 61 -7.93 -1.13 -12.36
N GLU A 62 -7.79 -0.53 -11.17
CA GLU A 62 -6.55 0.09 -10.69
C GLU A 62 -6.55 0.20 -9.17
N PHE A 63 -5.38 0.44 -8.59
CA PHE A 63 -5.27 1.00 -7.25
C PHE A 63 -5.28 2.52 -7.37
N ILE A 64 -5.87 3.17 -6.37
CA ILE A 64 -5.54 4.57 -6.13
C ILE A 64 -4.51 4.61 -5.02
N CYS A 65 -3.33 5.13 -5.34
CA CYS A 65 -2.28 5.38 -4.37
C CYS A 65 -2.37 6.82 -3.89
N TYR A 66 -2.33 7.00 -2.57
CA TYR A 66 -2.30 8.29 -1.91
C TYR A 66 -1.10 8.34 -0.97
N GLY A 67 -0.67 9.56 -0.66
CA GLY A 67 0.38 9.82 0.31
C GLY A 67 0.09 11.09 1.09
N HIS A 68 0.55 11.12 2.34
CA HIS A 68 0.45 12.32 3.16
C HIS A 68 1.59 12.42 4.16
N TYR A 69 2.03 13.64 4.40
CA TYR A 69 3.07 13.95 5.36
C TYR A 69 2.50 14.37 6.72
N TYR A 70 2.84 13.62 7.77
CA TYR A 70 2.53 13.92 9.16
C TYR A 70 3.77 14.50 9.84
N PRO A 71 3.73 15.72 10.43
CA PRO A 71 4.91 16.40 10.98
C PRO A 71 5.75 15.58 11.97
N ASN A 72 5.11 14.72 12.77
CA ASN A 72 5.78 13.92 13.81
C ASN A 72 6.00 12.45 13.40
N HIS A 73 5.58 12.04 12.19
CA HIS A 73 5.61 10.64 11.76
C HIS A 73 6.36 10.46 10.43
N GLY A 74 6.32 11.45 9.55
CA GLY A 74 6.86 11.35 8.19
C GLY A 74 5.77 11.16 7.15
N ALA A 75 6.18 10.73 5.95
CA ALA A 75 5.26 10.43 4.86
C ALA A 75 4.70 9.01 5.03
N VAL A 76 3.38 8.88 4.90
CA VAL A 76 2.64 7.62 4.97
C VAL A 76 1.93 7.45 3.64
N TYR A 77 2.05 6.28 3.04
CA TYR A 77 1.47 5.95 1.75
C TYR A 77 0.44 4.84 1.90
N TRP A 78 -0.64 4.91 1.13
CA TRP A 78 -1.68 3.89 1.16
C TRP A 78 -2.28 3.66 -0.22
N ILE A 79 -2.76 2.45 -0.44
CA ILE A 79 -3.55 2.10 -1.62
C ILE A 79 -4.98 1.78 -1.20
N CYS A 80 -5.94 2.15 -2.04
CA CYS A 80 -7.33 1.72 -1.89
C CYS A 80 -7.97 1.37 -3.24
N ASP A 81 -9.00 0.53 -3.17
CA ASP A 81 -9.91 0.27 -4.29
C ASP A 81 -11.12 1.20 -4.18
N SER A 82 -11.30 2.05 -5.19
CA SER A 82 -12.39 3.04 -5.25
C SER A 82 -13.79 2.43 -5.34
N ARG A 83 -13.90 1.14 -5.65
CA ARG A 83 -15.16 0.40 -5.59
C ARG A 83 -15.62 0.17 -4.14
N PHE A 84 -14.69 0.17 -3.19
CA PHE A 84 -14.95 -0.11 -1.77
C PHE A 84 -14.86 1.13 -0.89
N MET A 85 -13.95 2.06 -1.20
CA MET A 85 -13.61 3.15 -0.31
C MET A 85 -13.29 4.44 -1.06
N SER A 86 -13.81 5.55 -0.54
CA SER A 86 -13.45 6.89 -1.01
C SER A 86 -12.11 7.37 -0.46
N TYR A 87 -11.54 8.41 -1.08
CA TYR A 87 -10.38 9.11 -0.54
C TYR A 87 -10.60 9.54 0.91
N GLU A 88 -11.72 10.17 1.23
CA GLU A 88 -12.00 10.72 2.56
C GLU A 88 -12.08 9.63 3.63
N GLU A 89 -12.66 8.47 3.30
CA GLU A 89 -12.72 7.32 4.21
C GLU A 89 -11.34 6.72 4.43
N SER A 90 -10.59 6.47 3.34
CA SER A 90 -9.23 5.93 3.43
C SER A 90 -8.32 6.85 4.25
N ARG A 91 -8.44 8.17 4.03
CA ARG A 91 -7.71 9.19 4.75
C ARG A 91 -7.99 9.16 6.25
N LYS A 92 -9.26 9.07 6.65
CA LYS A 92 -9.65 8.96 8.07
C LYS A 92 -9.08 7.71 8.72
N LEU A 93 -9.03 6.58 8.00
CA LEU A 93 -8.42 5.34 8.51
C LEU A 93 -6.92 5.51 8.72
N THR A 94 -6.22 6.15 7.77
CA THR A 94 -4.80 6.48 7.94
C THR A 94 -4.58 7.40 9.14
N ASP A 95 -5.37 8.47 9.27
CA ASP A 95 -5.29 9.40 10.39
C ASP A 95 -5.47 8.70 11.74
N MET A 96 -6.49 7.84 11.88
CA MET A 96 -6.73 7.06 13.09
C MET A 96 -5.61 6.10 13.43
N LEU A 97 -4.91 5.54 12.44
CA LEU A 97 -3.78 4.65 12.67
C LEU A 97 -2.57 5.42 13.20
N ILE A 98 -2.28 6.58 12.61
CA ILE A 98 -1.19 7.46 13.04
C ILE A 98 -1.44 8.00 14.45
N GLU A 99 -2.67 8.43 14.75
CA GLU A 99 -3.03 8.88 16.10
C GLU A 99 -2.85 7.81 17.18
N LYS A 100 -3.06 6.53 16.85
CA LYS A 100 -2.87 5.41 17.79
C LYS A 100 -1.40 5.02 18.00
N ASN A 101 -0.53 5.39 17.07
CA ASN A 101 0.92 5.10 17.11
C ASN A 101 1.74 6.27 17.70
N ILE A 102 1.08 7.34 18.14
CA ILE A 102 1.64 8.49 18.87
C ILE A 102 1.36 8.31 20.37
#